data_AF-A0A816BE67-F1
#
_entry.id   AF-A0A816BE67-F1
#
_cell.length_a   1.000
_cell.length_b   1.000
_cell.length_c   1.000
_cell.angle_alpha   90.00
_cell.angle_beta   90.00
_cell.angle_gamma   90.00
#
_symmetry.space_group_name_H-M   'P 1'
#
loop_
_entity.id
_entity.type
_entity.pdbx_description
1 polymer ?
#
loop_
_entity_poly.entity_id
_entity_poly.type
_entity_poly.pdbx_seq_one_letter_code
_entity_poly.pdbx_strand_id
1 'polypeptide(L)'
;MISVLLCFLYLCIRTQAILNGLNGTSSGWQIYPGGAYHYGPSILIDENKDNLIHMWTCSQGTGSTQWDVIRYHNSSDSGKTWSLDEIALEPTSGSQDTYSACDPGVIKIKSYYYIGYTSTTNPNATQNQLFFSTIIDTKWKL
;
A
#
# COMPACT_ATOMS: atom_id res chain seq x y z
N MET A 1 6.60 -28.11 -48.58
CA MET A 1 7.82 -27.79 -47.80
C MET A 1 7.76 -26.42 -47.10
N ILE A 2 7.13 -25.39 -47.67
CA ILE A 2 7.05 -24.03 -47.06
C ILE A 2 6.22 -23.99 -45.77
N SER A 3 5.11 -24.73 -45.68
CA SER A 3 4.24 -24.71 -44.49
C SER A 3 4.85 -25.33 -43.23
N VAL A 4 5.78 -26.28 -43.38
CA VAL A 4 6.51 -26.86 -42.23
C VAL A 4 7.51 -25.86 -41.67
N LEU A 5 8.20 -25.12 -42.56
CA LEU A 5 9.17 -24.10 -42.16
C LEU A 5 8.51 -22.91 -41.42
N LEU A 6 7.33 -22.47 -41.88
CA LEU A 6 6.55 -21.43 -41.20
C LEU A 6 6.06 -21.87 -39.82
N CYS A 7 5.66 -23.14 -39.66
CA CYS A 7 5.23 -23.68 -38.37
C CYS A 7 6.39 -23.77 -37.36
N PHE A 8 7.58 -24.18 -37.82
CA PHE A 8 8.79 -24.19 -37.01
C PHE A 8 9.26 -22.77 -36.64
N LEU A 9 9.15 -21.80 -37.55
CA LEU A 9 9.49 -20.40 -37.26
C LEU A 9 8.52 -19.82 -36.22
N TYR A 10 7.22 -20.11 -36.33
CA TYR A 10 6.20 -19.68 -35.36
C TYR A 10 6.42 -20.31 -33.98
N LEU A 11 6.82 -21.58 -33.94
CA LEU A 11 7.17 -22.28 -32.70
C LEU A 11 8.44 -21.67 -32.06
N CYS A 12 9.47 -21.37 -32.85
CA CYS A 12 10.70 -20.72 -32.38
C CYS A 12 10.47 -19.30 -31.83
N ILE A 13 9.62 -18.50 -32.50
CA ILE A 13 9.31 -17.14 -32.06
C ILE A 13 8.48 -17.17 -30.76
N ARG A 14 7.55 -18.13 -30.63
CA ARG A 14 6.80 -18.36 -29.38
C ARG A 14 7.71 -18.83 -28.25
N THR A 15 8.65 -19.74 -28.51
CA THR A 15 9.62 -20.19 -27.48
C THR A 15 10.55 -19.07 -27.05
N GLN A 16 10.98 -18.18 -27.94
CA GLN A 16 11.82 -17.04 -27.56
C GLN A 16 11.07 -16.02 -26.71
N ALA A 17 9.79 -15.75 -27.02
CA ALA A 17 8.93 -14.89 -26.21
C ALA A 17 8.65 -15.49 -24.81
N ILE A 18 8.48 -16.81 -24.74
CA ILE A 18 8.32 -17.54 -23.47
C ILE A 18 9.64 -17.55 -22.68
N LEU A 19 10.79 -17.74 -23.33
CA LEU A 19 12.12 -17.75 -22.71
C LEU A 19 12.51 -16.35 -22.20
N ASN A 20 12.16 -15.29 -22.91
CA ASN A 20 12.34 -13.91 -22.46
C ASN A 20 11.40 -13.57 -21.29
N GLY A 21 10.18 -14.13 -21.28
CA GLY A 21 9.25 -14.02 -20.14
C GLY A 21 9.75 -14.75 -18.89
N LEU A 22 10.41 -15.91 -19.06
CA LEU A 22 11.02 -16.70 -17.97
C LEU A 22 12.35 -16.11 -17.48
N ASN A 23 13.17 -15.55 -18.38
CA ASN A 23 14.45 -14.93 -18.02
C ASN A 23 14.31 -13.49 -17.51
N GLY A 24 13.13 -12.88 -17.64
CA GLY A 24 12.76 -11.62 -16.99
C GLY A 24 12.27 -11.78 -15.56
N THR A 25 12.11 -13.02 -15.06
CA THR A 25 11.72 -13.22 -13.66
C THR A 25 12.95 -13.26 -12.74
N SER A 26 13.06 -12.26 -11.87
CA SER A 26 13.03 -12.60 -10.45
C SER A 26 11.85 -11.83 -9.90
N SER A 27 10.63 -12.39 -9.78
CA SER A 27 9.50 -11.44 -9.69
C SER A 27 8.27 -11.90 -8.94
N GLY A 28 8.27 -11.60 -7.63
CA GLY A 28 7.23 -10.73 -7.07
C GLY A 28 7.74 -9.28 -7.02
N TRP A 29 6.84 -8.30 -6.87
CA TRP A 29 7.23 -6.91 -6.69
C TRP A 29 7.46 -6.61 -5.20
N GLN A 30 8.61 -6.05 -4.86
CA GLN A 30 8.87 -5.56 -3.51
C GLN A 30 8.19 -4.19 -3.37
N ILE A 31 7.11 -4.16 -2.59
CA ILE A 31 6.34 -2.94 -2.34
C ILE A 31 7.12 -1.94 -1.48
N TYR A 32 7.89 -2.45 -0.51
CA TYR A 32 8.68 -1.61 0.40
C TYR A 32 10.16 -2.06 0.40
N PRO A 33 11.10 -1.22 -0.08
CA PRO A 33 12.50 -1.61 -0.30
C PRO A 33 13.30 -1.82 1.01
N GLY A 34 12.79 -1.35 2.16
CA GLY A 34 13.44 -1.44 3.47
C GLY A 34 13.34 -0.13 4.26
N GLY A 35 13.64 -0.16 5.57
CA GLY A 35 13.48 0.98 6.47
C GLY A 35 12.84 0.57 7.79
N ALA A 36 12.12 1.50 8.43
CA ALA A 36 11.24 1.19 9.56
C ALA A 36 10.13 0.21 9.12
N TYR A 37 9.53 -0.51 10.07
CA TYR A 37 8.51 -1.50 9.74
C TYR A 37 7.31 -0.87 9.05
N HIS A 38 6.69 -1.65 8.15
CA HIS A 38 5.41 -1.36 7.53
C HIS A 38 4.58 -2.64 7.54
N TYR A 39 3.44 -2.63 8.23
CA TYR A 39 2.55 -3.80 8.33
C TYR A 39 1.08 -3.41 8.21
N GLY A 40 0.21 -4.43 8.16
CA GLY A 40 -1.25 -4.24 8.11
C GLY A 40 -1.70 -3.38 6.93
N PRO A 41 -1.37 -3.73 5.67
CA PRO A 41 -1.70 -2.88 4.53
C PRO A 41 -3.21 -2.84 4.28
N SER A 42 -3.74 -1.65 4.02
CA SER A 42 -5.02 -1.42 3.35
C SER A 42 -4.76 -0.95 1.93
N ILE A 43 -5.36 -1.60 0.93
CA ILE A 43 -5.08 -1.32 -0.49
C ILE A 43 -6.40 -1.01 -1.20
N LEU A 44 -6.40 0.06 -2.00
CA LEU A 44 -7.49 0.42 -2.89
C LEU A 44 -6.95 0.68 -4.30
N ILE A 45 -7.62 0.13 -5.30
CA ILE A 45 -7.34 0.42 -6.72
C ILE A 45 -8.40 1.40 -7.19
N ASP A 46 -7.98 2.60 -7.62
CA ASP A 46 -8.88 3.62 -8.15
C ASP A 46 -8.96 3.53 -9.67
N GLU A 47 -9.94 2.77 -10.16
CA GLU A 47 -10.17 2.58 -11.60
C GLU A 47 -10.46 3.89 -12.35
N ASN A 48 -10.91 4.93 -11.64
CA ASN A 48 -11.17 6.25 -12.23
C ASN A 48 -9.90 7.13 -12.35
N LYS A 49 -8.75 6.63 -11.87
CA LYS A 49 -7.45 7.31 -11.92
C LYS A 49 -6.40 6.40 -12.53
N ASP A 50 -6.68 5.87 -13.73
CA ASP A 50 -5.76 5.00 -14.47
C ASP A 50 -5.25 3.80 -13.65
N ASN A 51 -6.13 3.20 -12.84
CA ASN A 51 -5.81 2.10 -11.91
C ASN A 51 -4.72 2.44 -10.89
N LEU A 52 -4.65 3.71 -10.44
CA LEU A 52 -3.78 4.12 -9.35
C LEU A 52 -4.01 3.24 -8.12
N ILE A 53 -2.94 2.61 -7.64
CA ILE A 53 -2.97 1.82 -6.42
C ILE A 53 -2.66 2.74 -5.26
N HIS A 54 -3.58 2.82 -4.31
CA HIS A 54 -3.40 3.46 -3.02
C HIS A 54 -3.09 2.39 -1.97
N MET A 55 -2.13 2.66 -1.09
CA MET A 55 -1.82 1.78 0.04
C MET A 55 -1.61 2.59 1.30
N TRP A 56 -2.21 2.12 2.40
CA TRP A 56 -1.98 2.61 3.75
C TRP A 56 -1.42 1.50 4.63
N THR A 57 -0.47 1.82 5.50
CA THR A 57 0.30 0.84 6.28
C THR A 57 0.55 1.38 7.67
N CYS A 58 0.52 0.53 8.69
CA CYS A 58 1.02 0.92 10.01
C CYS A 58 2.55 0.92 10.01
N SER A 59 3.15 1.96 10.59
CA SER A 59 4.59 2.19 10.57
C SER A 59 5.08 2.89 11.85
N GLN A 60 6.39 2.91 12.05
CA GLN A 60 7.01 3.58 13.19
C GLN A 60 6.57 5.05 13.32
N GLY A 61 6.19 5.45 14.54
CA GLY A 61 5.82 6.82 14.86
C GLY A 61 6.96 7.83 14.72
N THR A 62 6.61 9.12 14.66
CA THR A 62 7.54 10.22 14.41
C THR A 62 7.94 11.03 15.64
N GLY A 63 7.18 10.93 16.73
CA GLY A 63 7.43 11.61 18.00
C GLY A 63 7.85 10.65 19.13
N SER A 64 8.30 11.20 20.26
CA SER A 64 8.79 10.42 21.40
C SER A 64 7.72 9.60 22.12
N THR A 65 6.44 9.93 21.95
CA THR A 65 5.30 9.26 22.58
C THR A 65 4.41 8.51 21.59
N GLN A 66 4.65 8.66 20.28
CA GLN A 66 3.89 7.99 19.23
C GLN A 66 4.57 6.66 18.93
N TRP A 67 3.87 5.56 19.18
CA TRP A 67 4.35 4.23 18.87
C TRP A 67 4.25 3.98 17.36
N ASP A 68 3.08 4.26 16.79
CA ASP A 68 2.81 4.03 15.38
C ASP A 68 2.02 5.14 14.71
N VAL A 69 2.25 5.31 13.41
CA VAL A 69 1.49 6.19 12.51
C VAL A 69 1.08 5.40 11.26
N ILE A 70 0.01 5.84 10.61
CA ILE A 70 -0.38 5.28 9.31
C ILE A 70 0.30 6.09 8.21
N ARG A 71 1.07 5.40 7.36
CA ARG A 71 1.68 5.96 6.15
C ARG A 71 0.85 5.65 4.92
N TYR A 72 1.00 6.48 3.90
CA TYR A 72 0.41 6.34 2.58
C TYR A 72 1.50 6.24 1.51
N HIS A 73 1.25 5.37 0.54
CA HIS A 73 2.04 5.21 -0.67
C HIS A 73 1.11 4.98 -1.85
N ASN A 74 1.58 5.30 -3.06
CA ASN A 74 0.86 4.96 -4.27
C ASN A 74 1.75 4.44 -5.39
N SER A 75 1.12 3.73 -6.31
CA SER A 75 1.76 3.23 -7.53
C SER A 75 0.86 3.46 -8.73
N SER A 76 1.45 4.02 -9.79
CA SER A 76 0.80 4.26 -11.09
C SER A 76 1.24 3.28 -12.18
N ASP A 77 2.11 2.32 -11.85
CA ASP A 77 2.70 1.37 -12.79
C ASP A 77 2.41 -0.09 -12.44
N SER A 78 1.25 -0.32 -11.81
CA SER A 78 0.77 -1.63 -11.36
C SER A 78 1.62 -2.26 -10.25
N GLY A 79 2.14 -1.43 -9.33
CA GLY A 79 2.85 -1.87 -8.13
C GLY A 79 4.34 -2.13 -8.33
N LYS A 80 4.91 -1.73 -9.48
CA LYS A 80 6.34 -1.94 -9.78
C LYS A 80 7.21 -0.90 -9.09
N THR A 81 6.73 0.34 -9.05
CA THR A 81 7.34 1.44 -8.29
C THR A 81 6.29 2.10 -7.40
N TRP A 82 6.76 2.64 -6.28
CA TRP A 82 5.92 3.27 -5.26
C TRP A 82 6.43 4.67 -4.94
N SER A 83 5.51 5.56 -4.59
CA SER A 83 5.84 6.89 -4.08
C SER A 83 6.63 6.82 -2.77
N LEU A 84 7.23 7.96 -2.39
CA LEU A 84 7.76 8.12 -1.04
C LEU A 84 6.65 7.97 0.00
N ASP A 85 7.03 7.55 1.20
CA ASP A 85 6.17 7.49 2.36
C ASP A 85 5.68 8.88 2.75
N GLU A 86 4.36 9.01 2.91
CA GLU A 86 3.74 10.19 3.50
C GLU A 86 2.96 9.78 4.75
N ILE A 87 2.99 10.59 5.80
CA ILE A 87 2.16 10.35 6.98
C ILE A 87 0.71 10.70 6.61
N ALA A 88 -0.17 9.70 6.66
CA ALA A 88 -1.59 9.87 6.38
C ALA A 88 -2.40 10.16 7.64
N LEU A 89 -2.02 9.55 8.77
CA LEU A 89 -2.67 9.75 10.06
C LEU A 89 -1.70 9.55 11.22
N GLU A 90 -1.75 10.48 12.16
CA GLU A 90 -1.04 10.42 13.44
C GLU A 90 -2.03 10.19 14.59
N PRO A 91 -1.62 9.49 15.66
CA PRO A 91 -2.38 9.46 16.91
C PRO A 91 -2.47 10.87 17.51
N THR A 92 -3.60 11.19 18.15
CA THR A 92 -3.80 12.51 18.76
C THR A 92 -3.32 12.51 20.22
N SER A 93 -2.37 13.39 20.55
CA SER A 93 -1.85 13.46 21.93
C SER A 93 -2.94 13.83 22.94
N GLY A 94 -3.04 13.07 24.04
CA GLY A 94 -4.03 13.29 25.10
C GLY A 94 -5.45 12.83 24.76
N SER A 95 -5.62 12.14 23.63
CA SER A 95 -6.89 11.58 23.15
C SER A 95 -6.98 10.06 23.40
N GLN A 96 -8.12 9.46 23.08
CA GLN A 96 -8.34 8.02 23.21
C GLN A 96 -7.47 7.18 22.26
N ASP A 97 -6.90 7.80 21.23
CA ASP A 97 -5.96 7.19 20.29
C ASP A 97 -4.49 7.58 20.53
N THR A 98 -4.14 8.03 21.74
CA THR A 98 -2.89 8.77 22.00
C THR A 98 -1.59 8.05 21.68
N TYR A 99 -1.57 6.72 21.63
CA TYR A 99 -0.32 5.96 21.49
C TYR A 99 -0.03 5.57 20.05
N SER A 100 -1.03 5.21 19.27
CA SER A 100 -0.81 4.66 17.92
C SER A 100 -1.96 4.97 16.97
N ALA A 101 -1.67 5.01 15.68
CA ALA A 101 -2.66 4.79 14.64
C ALA A 101 -2.21 3.55 13.86
N CYS A 102 -2.99 2.46 13.93
CA CYS A 102 -2.58 1.17 13.37
C CYS A 102 -3.71 0.38 12.71
N ASP A 103 -3.33 -0.74 12.09
CA ASP A 103 -4.24 -1.69 11.42
C ASP A 103 -5.28 -1.01 10.50
N PRO A 104 -4.83 -0.20 9.52
CA PRO A 104 -5.74 0.59 8.71
C PRO A 104 -6.71 -0.29 7.90
N GLY A 105 -7.97 0.12 7.88
CA GLY A 105 -8.98 -0.33 6.95
C GLY A 105 -9.60 0.86 6.23
N VAL A 106 -9.32 1.02 4.93
CA VAL A 106 -9.77 2.16 4.14
C VAL A 106 -10.90 1.77 3.18
N ILE A 107 -11.95 2.58 3.17
CA ILE A 107 -13.03 2.51 2.17
C ILE A 107 -13.17 3.86 1.47
N LYS A 108 -13.55 3.83 0.19
CA LYS A 108 -13.89 5.03 -0.58
C LYS A 108 -15.41 5.09 -0.78
N ILE A 109 -16.02 6.20 -0.37
CA ILE A 109 -17.43 6.48 -0.64
C ILE A 109 -17.51 7.81 -1.37
N LYS A 110 -17.96 7.78 -2.63
CA LYS A 110 -17.94 8.94 -3.54
C LYS A 110 -16.50 9.52 -3.65
N SER A 111 -16.32 10.78 -3.30
CA SER A 111 -15.04 11.51 -3.35
C SER A 111 -14.23 11.43 -2.06
N TYR A 112 -14.73 10.75 -1.02
CA TYR A 112 -14.10 10.71 0.30
C TYR A 112 -13.50 9.34 0.59
N TYR A 113 -12.34 9.35 1.24
CA TYR A 113 -11.72 8.18 1.82
C TYR A 113 -11.99 8.19 3.32
N TYR A 114 -12.29 7.03 3.86
CA TYR A 114 -12.58 6.83 5.26
C TYR A 114 -11.66 5.75 5.79
N ILE A 115 -11.00 6.02 6.90
CA ILE A 115 -10.04 5.10 7.50
C ILE A 115 -10.52 4.70 8.89
N GLY A 116 -10.78 3.40 9.06
CA GLY A 116 -10.85 2.78 10.36
C GLY A 116 -9.44 2.38 10.81
N TYR A 117 -9.14 2.53 12.09
CA TYR A 117 -7.83 2.17 12.65
C TYR A 117 -7.95 1.77 14.11
N THR A 118 -6.99 1.02 14.62
CA THR A 118 -6.91 0.63 16.02
C THR A 118 -5.97 1.54 16.79
N SER A 119 -6.29 1.77 18.06
CA SER A 119 -5.41 2.44 19.02
C SER A 119 -5.77 2.06 20.45
N THR A 120 -4.99 2.54 21.41
CA THR A 120 -5.21 2.33 22.84
C THR A 120 -4.77 3.53 23.67
N THR A 121 -5.34 3.68 24.86
CA THR A 121 -4.84 4.54 25.95
C THR A 121 -4.11 3.75 27.02
N ASN A 122 -3.98 2.44 26.88
CA ASN A 122 -3.32 1.58 27.86
C ASN A 122 -1.84 1.42 27.49
N PRO A 123 -0.91 1.90 28.33
CA PRO A 123 0.53 1.83 28.05
C PRO A 123 1.08 0.40 27.95
N ASN A 124 0.32 -0.62 28.36
CA ASN A 124 0.69 -2.04 28.21
C ASN A 124 0.31 -2.63 26.84
N ALA A 125 -0.07 -1.81 25.85
CA ALA A 125 -0.47 -2.23 24.50
C ALA A 125 -1.61 -3.27 24.49
N THR A 126 -2.60 -3.07 25.36
CA THR A 126 -3.82 -3.90 25.43
C THR A 126 -5.06 -3.02 25.30
N GLN A 127 -6.25 -3.62 25.21
CA GLN A 127 -7.52 -2.89 25.16
C GLN A 127 -7.65 -1.95 23.96
N ASN A 128 -7.27 -2.43 22.77
CA ASN A 128 -7.43 -1.66 21.55
C ASN A 128 -8.92 -1.33 21.30
N GLN A 129 -9.16 -0.10 20.85
CA GLN A 129 -10.45 0.39 20.39
C GLN A 129 -10.37 0.67 18.89
N LEU A 130 -11.54 0.71 18.24
CA LEU A 130 -11.67 1.09 16.84
C LEU A 130 -11.98 2.58 16.76
N PHE A 131 -11.16 3.29 15.98
CA PHE A 131 -11.29 4.70 15.67
C PHE A 131 -11.61 4.87 14.18
N PHE A 132 -12.06 6.08 13.84
CA PHE A 132 -12.44 6.40 12.49
C PHE A 132 -12.08 7.84 12.16
N SER A 133 -11.48 8.06 11.00
CA SER A 133 -11.17 9.39 10.49
C SER A 133 -11.58 9.52 9.03
N THR A 134 -11.96 10.74 8.65
CA THR A 134 -12.18 11.09 7.25
C THR A 134 -10.91 11.66 6.67
N ILE A 135 -10.58 11.21 5.49
CA ILE A 135 -9.53 11.76 4.66
C ILE A 135 -10.22 12.59 3.59
N ILE A 136 -10.06 13.91 3.68
CA ILE A 136 -10.58 14.83 2.69
C ILE A 136 -9.41 15.28 1.82
N ASP A 137 -9.49 14.95 0.54
CA ASP A 137 -8.52 15.30 -0.50
C ASP A 137 -7.16 14.62 -0.30
N THR A 138 -6.47 14.25 -1.39
CA THR A 138 -5.15 13.60 -1.30
C THR A 138 -4.04 14.55 -0.81
N LYS A 139 -4.41 15.66 -0.16
CA LYS A 139 -3.55 16.61 0.53
C LYS A 139 -3.85 16.51 2.02
N TRP A 140 -3.28 15.46 2.57
CA TRP A 140 -3.43 14.92 3.91
C TRP A 140 -2.83 15.85 4.97
N LYS A 141 -3.63 16.77 5.50
CA LYS A 141 -3.33 17.47 6.76
C LYS A 141 -4.61 17.68 7.57
N LEU A 142 -4.66 17.08 8.75
CA LEU A 142 -5.41 17.62 9.89
C LEU A 142 -4.49 18.58 10.65
#